data_AF-A0AAV6MAU7-F1
#
_entry.id   AF-A0AAV6MAU7-F1
#
_cell.length_a   1.000
_cell.length_b   1.000
_cell.length_c   1.000
_cell.angle_alpha   90.00
_cell.angle_beta   90.00
_cell.angle_gamma   90.00
#
_symmetry.space_group_name_H-M   'P 1'
#
loop_
_entity.id
_entity.type
_entity.pdbx_description
1 polymer ?
#
loop_
_entity_poly.entity_id
_entity_poly.type
_entity_poly.pdbx_seq_one_letter_code
_entity_poly.pdbx_strand_id
1 'polypeptide(L)'
;MLAPLNCQPSPQLSTMPNSQSQLASRHVAVIGAGAGGIVVARELSREGHRVVVFERNSQIGGTWVYSPEIESDPLGVNPDRTRIHSSLYKSLRTNLPRELMGVRDYPFVPREGEDRDPRRFPGHREVLKYLEDFANEFGICELVRFRTEVVFVGLELGKWRIRFRCENGAVDEETFDAVVVCVGNFSLPRVAEIPGIDEWPGEQMHSHNYRSPEPFRGKVVVVIGYSSSGTDISQELIGVAKEIHIAWKSAKTELLDTQSSINSVSLHPMIESVHKDGRVVFQDGCIVSVDVILHCTGYATVDCFAFSMSAVPLPLFELQGNWVAGVLSNRIALPSKEEMLADVRAFYAALEASGKPKHLTHELGDSLPAYMNWLAATCGRPAYEEWRKEMYIATNINRLANLESFRDVWHDDELSRQAYEEFSKFTTNERSQNNSHMNISSSLTLRSTEGFLFHLESLPFSAVFMFFGSYHKGTTRSGGYVSNYSTQNRGCCAVLAMKGFQENCS
;
A
#
# COMPACT_ATOMS: atom_id res chain seq x y z
N MET A 1 -52.85 11.60 24.84
CA MET A 1 -53.10 12.29 23.55
C MET A 1 -51.78 12.35 22.80
N LEU A 2 -51.56 11.38 21.93
CA LEU A 2 -50.47 11.31 20.98
C LEU A 2 -51.02 11.82 19.65
N ALA A 3 -50.32 12.75 18.98
CA ALA A 3 -50.55 13.10 17.60
C ALA A 3 -49.20 13.05 16.85
N PRO A 4 -49.07 12.26 15.78
CA PRO A 4 -47.80 12.03 15.10
C PRO A 4 -47.46 13.12 14.07
N LEU A 5 -46.16 13.39 13.96
CA LEU A 5 -45.54 14.25 12.95
C LEU A 5 -45.68 13.63 11.56
N ASN A 6 -46.35 14.37 10.66
CA ASN A 6 -46.44 14.08 9.23
C ASN A 6 -45.04 14.12 8.59
N CYS A 7 -44.54 12.97 8.12
CA CYS A 7 -43.45 12.92 7.14
C CYS A 7 -44.05 13.16 5.75
N GLN A 8 -43.67 14.26 5.10
CA GLN A 8 -43.87 14.42 3.66
C GLN A 8 -42.71 13.76 2.89
N PRO A 9 -42.98 13.06 1.77
CA PRO A 9 -41.92 12.53 0.92
C PRO A 9 -41.25 13.65 0.10
N SER A 10 -39.93 13.65 0.09
CA SER A 10 -39.05 14.47 -0.75
C SER A 10 -39.36 14.31 -2.24
N PRO A 11 -39.12 15.35 -3.08
CA PRO A 11 -39.54 15.39 -4.47
C PRO A 11 -38.89 14.30 -5.32
N GLN A 12 -39.69 13.78 -6.24
CA GLN A 12 -39.36 12.73 -7.20
C GLN A 12 -38.10 13.06 -8.01
N LEU A 13 -37.24 12.05 -8.13
CA LEU A 13 -36.08 12.01 -9.03
C LEU A 13 -36.54 12.39 -10.44
N SER A 14 -36.06 13.53 -10.95
CA SER A 14 -36.22 13.91 -12.34
C SER A 14 -35.54 12.86 -13.23
N THR A 15 -36.29 12.33 -14.18
CA THR A 15 -35.85 11.39 -15.22
C THR A 15 -34.56 11.83 -15.90
N MET A 16 -33.54 10.99 -15.83
CA MET A 16 -32.24 11.17 -16.49
C MET A 16 -32.40 11.20 -18.02
N PRO A 17 -31.65 12.05 -18.75
CA PRO A 17 -31.59 11.98 -20.20
C PRO A 17 -30.92 10.68 -20.63
N ASN A 18 -31.57 9.98 -21.55
CA ASN A 18 -31.07 8.81 -22.24
C ASN A 18 -29.98 9.24 -23.24
N SER A 19 -28.72 9.27 -22.80
CA SER A 19 -27.57 9.22 -23.71
C SER A 19 -26.64 8.12 -23.23
N GLN A 20 -26.52 7.03 -23.98
CA GLN A 20 -25.38 6.14 -23.89
C GLN A 20 -24.13 6.96 -24.25
N SER A 21 -23.55 7.67 -23.30
CA SER A 21 -22.23 8.26 -23.45
C SER A 21 -21.26 7.10 -23.64
N GLN A 22 -20.69 6.97 -24.83
CA GLN A 22 -19.69 5.96 -25.11
C GLN A 22 -18.54 6.14 -24.10
N LEU A 23 -18.18 5.07 -23.39
CA LEU A 23 -17.08 5.09 -22.44
C LEU A 23 -15.81 5.59 -23.13
N ALA A 24 -15.11 6.54 -22.50
CA ALA A 24 -13.89 7.10 -23.07
C ALA A 24 -12.72 6.13 -22.90
N SER A 25 -11.97 5.87 -23.96
CA SER A 25 -10.66 5.21 -23.84
C SER A 25 -9.57 6.27 -23.68
N ARG A 26 -8.61 6.00 -22.79
CA ARG A 26 -7.47 6.88 -22.48
C ARG A 26 -6.18 6.11 -22.67
N HIS A 27 -5.10 6.81 -23.03
CA HIS A 27 -3.75 6.27 -23.00
C HIS A 27 -3.12 6.55 -21.62
N VAL A 28 -2.88 5.49 -20.84
CA VAL A 28 -2.53 5.58 -19.43
C VAL A 28 -1.17 4.96 -19.15
N ALA A 29 -0.29 5.70 -18.49
CA ALA A 29 0.95 5.16 -17.95
C ALA A 29 0.75 4.69 -16.50
N VAL A 30 1.24 3.50 -16.17
CA VAL A 30 1.35 3.00 -14.80
C VAL A 30 2.83 2.91 -14.44
N ILE A 31 3.23 3.49 -13.31
CA ILE A 31 4.65 3.53 -12.90
C ILE A 31 4.88 2.53 -11.76
N GLY A 32 5.54 1.42 -12.08
CA GLY A 32 5.82 0.29 -11.19
C GLY A 32 4.93 -0.91 -11.49
N ALA A 33 5.53 -2.10 -11.61
CA ALA A 33 4.85 -3.39 -11.79
C ALA A 33 4.92 -4.26 -10.52
N GLY A 34 4.87 -3.62 -9.35
CA GLY A 34 4.57 -4.30 -8.09
C GLY A 34 3.09 -4.71 -7.99
N ALA A 35 2.71 -5.29 -6.86
CA ALA A 35 1.33 -5.73 -6.58
C ALA A 35 0.25 -4.69 -6.94
N GLY A 36 0.45 -3.42 -6.56
CA GLY A 36 -0.50 -2.35 -6.90
C GLY A 36 -0.55 -2.05 -8.40
N GLY A 37 0.60 -1.98 -9.06
CA GLY A 37 0.69 -1.67 -10.48
C GLY A 37 0.04 -2.71 -11.37
N ILE A 38 0.26 -4.01 -11.10
CA ILE A 38 -0.33 -5.09 -11.91
C ILE A 38 -1.85 -5.17 -11.73
N VAL A 39 -2.36 -4.94 -10.52
CA VAL A 39 -3.80 -4.93 -10.25
C VAL A 39 -4.46 -3.71 -10.90
N VAL A 40 -3.86 -2.53 -10.79
CA VAL A 40 -4.40 -1.32 -11.43
C VAL A 40 -4.33 -1.43 -12.96
N ALA A 41 -3.25 -1.97 -13.52
CA ALA A 41 -3.15 -2.21 -14.97
C ALA A 41 -4.27 -3.13 -15.46
N ARG A 42 -4.61 -4.19 -14.71
CA ARG A 42 -5.76 -5.05 -15.00
C ARG A 42 -7.06 -4.24 -15.04
N GLU A 43 -7.33 -3.43 -14.03
CA GLU A 43 -8.58 -2.66 -13.95
C GLU A 43 -8.69 -1.61 -15.06
N LEU A 44 -7.60 -0.91 -15.39
CA LEU A 44 -7.55 0.03 -16.51
C LEU A 44 -7.81 -0.68 -17.86
N SER A 45 -7.19 -1.83 -18.09
CA SER A 45 -7.39 -2.62 -19.30
C SER A 45 -8.82 -3.17 -19.41
N ARG A 46 -9.42 -3.64 -18.30
CA ARG A 46 -10.82 -4.10 -18.24
C ARG A 46 -11.83 -3.00 -18.58
N GLU A 47 -11.51 -1.75 -18.26
CA GLU A 47 -12.33 -0.58 -18.60
C GLU A 47 -12.12 -0.12 -20.06
N GLY A 48 -11.19 -0.74 -20.80
CA GLY A 48 -10.94 -0.44 -22.22
C GLY A 48 -9.92 0.67 -22.46
N HIS A 49 -9.08 1.01 -21.46
CA HIS A 49 -7.97 1.94 -21.65
C HIS A 49 -6.76 1.27 -22.33
N ARG A 50 -5.96 2.06 -23.03
CA ARG A 50 -4.64 1.64 -23.51
C ARG A 50 -3.62 1.86 -22.41
N VAL A 51 -2.98 0.80 -21.94
CA VAL A 51 -2.10 0.84 -20.76
C VAL A 51 -0.66 0.54 -21.14
N VAL A 52 0.27 1.32 -20.60
CA VAL A 52 1.71 1.01 -20.59
C VAL A 52 2.19 1.01 -19.14
N VAL A 53 2.79 -0.08 -18.70
CA VAL A 53 3.39 -0.18 -17.35
C VAL A 53 4.90 -0.05 -17.46
N PHE A 54 5.50 0.87 -16.71
CA PHE A 54 6.95 1.04 -16.64
C PHE A 54 7.49 0.36 -15.38
N GLU A 55 8.42 -0.58 -15.53
CA GLU A 55 9.07 -1.26 -14.42
C GLU A 55 10.59 -1.17 -14.55
N ARG A 56 11.25 -0.69 -13.49
CA ARG A 56 12.72 -0.55 -13.47
C ARG A 56 13.45 -1.89 -13.41
N ASN A 57 12.83 -2.91 -12.80
CA ASN A 57 13.42 -4.24 -12.67
C ASN A 57 13.11 -5.10 -13.91
N SER A 58 13.69 -6.29 -13.95
CA SER A 58 13.50 -7.27 -15.03
C SER A 58 12.31 -8.19 -14.84
N GLN A 59 11.54 -8.04 -13.76
CA GLN A 59 10.39 -8.87 -13.41
C GLN A 59 9.36 -8.09 -12.60
N ILE A 60 8.13 -8.59 -12.56
CA ILE A 60 7.04 -8.06 -11.75
C ILE A 60 7.21 -8.43 -10.27
N GLY A 61 6.40 -7.82 -9.40
CA GLY A 61 6.27 -8.23 -8.00
C GLY A 61 6.72 -7.18 -6.98
N GLY A 62 7.58 -6.24 -7.39
CA GLY A 62 8.01 -5.12 -6.56
C GLY A 62 8.67 -5.60 -5.26
N THR A 63 8.12 -5.22 -4.09
CA THR A 63 8.59 -5.67 -2.78
C THR A 63 8.73 -7.20 -2.70
N TRP A 64 7.84 -7.96 -3.34
CA TRP A 64 7.79 -9.43 -3.24
C TRP A 64 8.92 -10.16 -3.97
N VAL A 65 9.76 -9.42 -4.70
CA VAL A 65 10.98 -9.96 -5.31
C VAL A 65 12.11 -9.92 -4.28
N TYR A 66 12.31 -11.02 -3.56
CA TYR A 66 13.41 -11.13 -2.61
C TYR A 66 14.78 -11.01 -3.29
N SER A 67 15.68 -10.22 -2.70
CA SER A 67 17.09 -10.16 -3.05
C SER A 67 17.94 -10.35 -1.79
N PRO A 68 18.99 -11.19 -1.80
CA PRO A 68 19.92 -11.29 -0.68
C PRO A 68 20.85 -10.07 -0.56
N GLU A 69 20.92 -9.21 -1.59
CA GLU A 69 21.74 -8.01 -1.59
C GLU A 69 21.17 -6.95 -0.63
N ILE A 70 22.06 -6.10 -0.11
CA ILE A 70 21.76 -4.96 0.76
C ILE A 70 22.31 -3.67 0.14
N GLU A 71 21.73 -2.53 0.49
CA GLU A 71 22.23 -1.24 0.01
C GLU A 71 23.65 -0.99 0.54
N SER A 72 24.46 -0.24 -0.21
CA SER A 72 25.84 0.11 0.18
C SER A 72 25.91 0.98 1.44
N ASP A 73 24.80 1.60 1.82
CA ASP A 73 24.60 2.31 3.07
C ASP A 73 23.63 1.49 3.96
N PRO A 74 24.09 0.92 5.10
CA PRO A 74 23.24 0.16 6.02
C PRO A 74 22.01 0.91 6.55
N LEU A 75 22.05 2.24 6.60
CA LEU A 75 20.94 3.09 7.04
C LEU A 75 20.02 3.50 5.88
N GLY A 76 20.49 3.41 4.64
CA GLY A 76 19.75 3.77 3.42
C GLY A 76 19.37 5.26 3.34
N VAL A 77 20.22 6.14 3.89
CA VAL A 77 20.02 7.60 3.89
C VAL A 77 20.89 8.31 2.85
N ASN A 78 22.05 7.74 2.49
CA ASN A 78 22.94 8.28 1.47
C ASN A 78 22.23 8.32 0.10
N PRO A 79 22.14 9.47 -0.58
CA PRO A 79 21.48 9.59 -1.89
C PRO A 79 22.17 8.80 -3.00
N ASP A 80 23.49 8.61 -2.92
CA ASP A 80 24.33 7.97 -3.95
C ASP A 80 24.46 6.44 -3.74
N ARG A 81 23.73 5.89 -2.77
CA ARG A 81 23.77 4.46 -2.47
C ARG A 81 23.22 3.63 -3.63
N THR A 82 23.65 2.38 -3.69
CA THR A 82 22.96 1.37 -4.51
C THR A 82 21.57 1.16 -3.92
N ARG A 83 20.52 1.42 -4.71
CA ARG A 83 19.13 1.30 -4.24
C ARG A 83 18.58 -0.09 -4.46
N ILE A 84 18.03 -0.68 -3.42
CA ILE A 84 17.31 -1.95 -3.49
C ILE A 84 15.84 -1.67 -3.20
N HIS A 85 14.94 -2.22 -4.02
CA HIS A 85 13.51 -1.97 -3.82
C HIS A 85 12.92 -2.84 -2.72
N SER A 86 13.28 -4.13 -2.68
CA SER A 86 12.74 -5.07 -1.71
C SER A 86 13.33 -4.87 -0.32
N SER A 87 12.46 -4.99 0.67
CA SER A 87 12.78 -4.97 2.10
C SER A 87 12.55 -6.32 2.76
N LEU A 88 12.39 -7.38 1.95
CA LEU A 88 12.14 -8.72 2.46
C LEU A 88 13.41 -9.35 3.02
N TYR A 89 13.25 -10.16 4.07
CA TYR A 89 14.26 -11.07 4.58
C TYR A 89 13.91 -12.51 4.23
N LYS A 90 14.92 -13.38 4.29
CA LYS A 90 14.91 -14.71 3.67
C LYS A 90 13.75 -15.58 4.14
N SER A 91 13.44 -15.54 5.42
CA SER A 91 12.45 -16.36 6.11
C SER A 91 11.04 -15.76 6.13
N LEU A 92 10.85 -14.54 5.60
CA LEU A 92 9.61 -13.78 5.76
C LEU A 92 8.39 -14.60 5.34
N ARG A 93 7.45 -14.74 6.27
CA ARG A 93 6.10 -15.24 6.05
C ARG A 93 5.11 -14.09 6.09
N THR A 94 3.99 -14.25 5.43
CA THR A 94 2.90 -13.27 5.50
C THR A 94 2.52 -13.03 6.97
N ASN A 95 2.15 -11.79 7.28
CA ASN A 95 1.59 -11.40 8.57
C ASN A 95 0.05 -11.44 8.58
N LEU A 96 -0.55 -11.79 7.42
CA LEU A 96 -1.97 -12.00 7.22
C LEU A 96 -2.20 -13.39 6.61
N PRO A 97 -3.32 -14.05 6.92
CA PRO A 97 -3.70 -15.28 6.26
C PRO A 97 -3.99 -15.02 4.77
N ARG A 98 -3.65 -15.97 3.92
CA ARG A 98 -3.71 -15.83 2.45
C ARG A 98 -5.11 -15.50 1.93
N GLU A 99 -6.16 -15.94 2.61
CA GLU A 99 -7.55 -15.64 2.27
C GLU A 99 -7.80 -14.13 2.28
N LEU A 100 -7.24 -13.40 3.26
CA LEU A 100 -7.33 -11.94 3.30
C LEU A 100 -6.57 -11.30 2.15
N MET A 101 -5.42 -11.85 1.76
CA MET A 101 -4.51 -11.16 0.86
C MET A 101 -4.94 -11.14 -0.61
N GLY A 102 -5.65 -12.16 -1.10
CA GLY A 102 -5.98 -12.27 -2.52
C GLY A 102 -6.88 -11.16 -3.06
N VAL A 103 -6.73 -10.84 -4.36
CA VAL A 103 -7.67 -10.03 -5.14
C VAL A 103 -9.06 -10.70 -5.13
N ARG A 104 -10.14 -9.91 -5.09
CA ARG A 104 -11.46 -10.43 -4.73
C ARG A 104 -12.00 -11.45 -5.73
N ASP A 105 -11.76 -11.23 -7.02
CA ASP A 105 -12.12 -12.12 -8.11
C ASP A 105 -10.97 -13.04 -8.58
N TYR A 106 -9.82 -13.03 -7.87
CA TYR A 106 -8.72 -13.96 -8.09
C TYR A 106 -8.17 -14.46 -6.73
N PRO A 107 -8.89 -15.37 -6.06
CA PRO A 107 -8.58 -15.78 -4.70
C PRO A 107 -7.17 -16.36 -4.53
N PHE A 108 -6.49 -16.01 -3.43
CA PHE A 108 -5.16 -16.54 -3.11
C PHE A 108 -5.24 -17.88 -2.37
N VAL A 109 -5.65 -18.93 -3.09
CA VAL A 109 -5.78 -20.30 -2.58
C VAL A 109 -4.50 -21.10 -2.79
N PRO A 110 -4.26 -22.16 -1.99
CA PRO A 110 -3.20 -23.12 -2.26
C PRO A 110 -3.32 -23.71 -3.67
N ARG A 111 -2.20 -23.81 -4.38
CA ARG A 111 -2.10 -24.49 -5.67
C ARG A 111 -1.09 -25.62 -5.58
N GLU A 112 -1.32 -26.68 -6.33
CA GLU A 112 -0.34 -27.74 -6.52
C GLU A 112 0.82 -27.25 -7.39
N GLY A 113 2.01 -27.82 -7.18
CA GLY A 113 3.20 -27.52 -7.97
C GLY A 113 4.48 -27.57 -7.17
N GLU A 114 5.61 -27.66 -7.87
CA GLU A 114 6.92 -27.60 -7.25
C GLU A 114 7.13 -26.24 -6.56
N ASP A 115 7.74 -26.29 -5.36
CA ASP A 115 8.02 -25.13 -4.51
C ASP A 115 6.79 -24.27 -4.15
N ARG A 116 5.55 -24.78 -4.23
CA ARG A 116 4.36 -24.06 -3.73
C ARG A 116 4.28 -24.20 -2.21
N ASP A 117 3.82 -23.14 -1.55
CA ASP A 117 3.62 -23.13 -0.11
C ASP A 117 2.13 -23.25 0.23
N PRO A 118 1.65 -24.40 0.72
CA PRO A 118 0.24 -24.61 1.01
C PRO A 118 -0.21 -23.97 2.33
N ARG A 119 0.71 -23.45 3.15
CA ARG A 119 0.38 -22.88 4.47
C ARG A 119 -0.59 -21.70 4.32
N ARG A 120 -1.42 -21.50 5.36
CA ARG A 120 -2.32 -20.34 5.46
C ARG A 120 -1.57 -19.01 5.56
N PHE A 121 -0.42 -19.02 6.23
CA PHE A 121 0.55 -17.92 6.27
C PHE A 121 1.83 -18.34 5.53
N PRO A 122 1.83 -18.26 4.18
CA PRO A 122 2.93 -18.77 3.39
C PRO A 122 4.16 -17.84 3.43
N GLY A 123 5.29 -18.33 2.92
CA GLY A 123 6.48 -17.54 2.68
C GLY A 123 6.32 -16.53 1.53
N HIS A 124 7.17 -15.51 1.50
CA HIS A 124 7.15 -14.46 0.46
C HIS A 124 7.22 -15.00 -0.98
N ARG A 125 7.91 -16.14 -1.21
CA ARG A 125 8.00 -16.79 -2.53
C ARG A 125 6.65 -17.19 -3.09
N GLU A 126 5.72 -17.66 -2.25
CA GLU A 126 4.37 -18.04 -2.70
C GLU A 126 3.53 -16.81 -3.04
N VAL A 127 3.75 -15.69 -2.35
CA VAL A 127 3.08 -14.43 -2.70
C VAL A 127 3.58 -13.93 -4.06
N LEU A 128 4.89 -13.99 -4.32
CA LEU A 128 5.44 -13.67 -5.65
C LEU A 128 4.82 -14.55 -6.74
N LYS A 129 4.78 -15.88 -6.53
CA LYS A 129 4.13 -16.82 -7.45
C LYS A 129 2.66 -16.48 -7.70
N TYR A 130 1.92 -16.09 -6.67
CA TYR A 130 0.54 -15.64 -6.84
C TYR A 130 0.43 -14.38 -7.72
N LEU A 131 1.35 -13.42 -7.58
CA LEU A 131 1.38 -12.22 -8.42
C LEU A 131 1.79 -12.54 -9.86
N GLU A 132 2.70 -13.49 -10.07
CA GLU A 132 3.08 -14.00 -11.39
C GLU A 132 1.92 -14.73 -12.06
N ASP A 133 1.27 -15.65 -11.33
CA ASP A 133 0.06 -16.35 -11.78
C ASP A 133 -1.03 -15.35 -12.19
N PHE A 134 -1.27 -14.32 -11.37
CA PHE A 134 -2.21 -13.23 -11.68
C PHE A 134 -1.81 -12.46 -12.93
N ALA A 135 -0.55 -12.06 -13.05
CA ALA A 135 -0.07 -11.29 -14.18
C ALA A 135 -0.18 -12.08 -15.50
N ASN A 136 0.08 -13.39 -15.45
CA ASN A 136 -0.05 -14.28 -16.60
C ASN A 136 -1.52 -14.50 -16.99
N GLU A 137 -2.40 -14.79 -16.03
CA GLU A 137 -3.84 -15.00 -16.26
C GLU A 137 -4.48 -13.80 -16.99
N PHE A 138 -4.13 -12.59 -16.57
CA PHE A 138 -4.72 -11.36 -17.11
C PHE A 138 -3.87 -10.68 -18.20
N GLY A 139 -2.86 -11.35 -18.74
CA GLY A 139 -2.03 -10.84 -19.84
C GLY A 139 -1.26 -9.56 -19.49
N ILE A 140 -1.00 -9.29 -18.21
CA ILE A 140 -0.41 -8.03 -17.74
C ILE A 140 1.05 -7.91 -18.19
N CYS A 141 1.78 -9.02 -18.29
CA CYS A 141 3.17 -9.04 -18.74
C CYS A 141 3.37 -8.37 -20.12
N GLU A 142 2.38 -8.45 -21.02
CA GLU A 142 2.42 -7.82 -22.35
C GLU A 142 2.31 -6.28 -22.29
N LEU A 143 1.79 -5.74 -21.19
CA LEU A 143 1.65 -4.30 -20.96
C LEU A 143 2.91 -3.68 -20.33
N VAL A 144 3.82 -4.52 -19.82
CA VAL A 144 4.97 -4.08 -19.02
C VAL A 144 6.20 -3.88 -19.89
N ARG A 145 6.78 -2.68 -19.80
CA ARG A 145 8.14 -2.37 -20.26
C ARG A 145 9.09 -2.54 -19.08
N PHE A 146 9.72 -3.70 -19.00
CA PHE A 146 10.75 -4.01 -18.00
C PHE A 146 12.03 -3.20 -18.26
N ARG A 147 12.89 -3.14 -17.24
CA ARG A 147 14.19 -2.43 -17.29
C ARG A 147 14.06 -1.01 -17.83
N THR A 148 12.94 -0.37 -17.48
CA THR A 148 12.57 0.97 -17.95
C THR A 148 12.23 1.83 -16.74
N GLU A 149 13.19 2.63 -16.30
CA GLU A 149 13.07 3.46 -15.10
C GLU A 149 12.49 4.83 -15.45
N VAL A 150 11.33 5.17 -14.89
CA VAL A 150 10.79 6.53 -15.02
C VAL A 150 11.63 7.49 -14.19
N VAL A 151 12.19 8.52 -14.85
CA VAL A 151 13.06 9.53 -14.22
C VAL A 151 12.40 10.91 -14.14
N PHE A 152 11.32 11.14 -14.88
CA PHE A 152 10.58 12.39 -14.85
C PHE A 152 9.12 12.20 -15.30
N VAL A 153 8.21 12.91 -14.63
CA VAL A 153 6.80 13.05 -15.02
C VAL A 153 6.43 14.53 -14.92
N GLY A 154 5.91 15.12 -16.00
CA GLY A 154 5.51 16.53 -16.03
C GLY A 154 4.32 16.76 -16.95
N LEU A 155 3.45 17.71 -16.58
CA LEU A 155 2.29 18.08 -17.38
C LEU A 155 2.68 19.15 -18.40
N GLU A 156 2.44 18.87 -19.69
CA GLU A 156 2.70 19.79 -20.81
C GLU A 156 1.55 19.73 -21.80
N LEU A 157 0.99 20.89 -22.17
CA LEU A 157 -0.09 21.02 -23.17
C LEU A 157 -1.30 20.10 -22.91
N GLY A 158 -1.66 19.87 -21.64
CA GLY A 158 -2.78 19.00 -21.28
C GLY A 158 -2.50 17.49 -21.48
N LYS A 159 -1.23 17.09 -21.59
CA LYS A 159 -0.80 15.70 -21.56
C LYS A 159 0.38 15.51 -20.63
N TRP A 160 0.56 14.28 -20.21
CA TRP A 160 1.64 13.89 -19.34
C TRP A 160 2.86 13.47 -20.12
N ARG A 161 3.92 14.27 -20.09
CA ARG A 161 5.22 13.87 -20.59
C ARG A 161 5.95 13.03 -19.54
N ILE A 162 6.28 11.80 -19.90
CA ILE A 162 7.09 10.90 -19.09
C ILE A 162 8.44 10.72 -19.77
N ARG A 163 9.53 10.95 -19.06
CA ARG A 163 10.88 10.56 -19.50
C ARG A 163 11.33 9.35 -18.70
N PHE A 164 11.88 8.37 -19.40
CA PHE A 164 12.32 7.11 -18.82
C PHE A 164 13.68 6.71 -19.37
N ARG A 165 14.48 6.09 -18.51
CA ARG A 165 15.78 5.52 -18.84
C ARG A 165 15.60 4.05 -19.21
N CYS A 166 15.98 3.70 -20.43
CA CYS A 166 15.99 2.34 -20.93
C CYS A 166 17.21 1.56 -20.43
N GLU A 167 17.20 0.24 -20.59
CA GLU A 167 18.30 -0.65 -20.20
C GLU A 167 19.66 -0.25 -20.80
N ASN A 168 19.66 0.24 -22.04
CA ASN A 168 20.87 0.71 -22.73
C ASN A 168 21.39 2.07 -22.22
N GLY A 169 20.76 2.65 -21.18
CA GLY A 169 21.09 3.96 -20.61
C GLY A 169 20.52 5.16 -21.38
N ALA A 170 19.90 4.94 -22.55
CA ALA A 170 19.24 6.01 -23.29
C ALA A 170 18.03 6.54 -22.52
N VAL A 171 17.79 7.84 -22.61
CA VAL A 171 16.59 8.48 -22.06
C VAL A 171 15.66 8.78 -23.23
N ASP A 172 14.47 8.19 -23.17
CA ASP A 172 13.41 8.39 -24.14
C ASP A 172 12.19 9.04 -23.46
N GLU A 173 11.21 9.46 -24.26
CA GLU A 173 10.02 10.13 -23.76
C GLU A 173 8.74 9.74 -24.48
N GLU A 174 7.64 9.74 -23.75
CA GLU A 174 6.31 9.46 -24.30
C GLU A 174 5.23 10.27 -23.57
N THR A 175 4.15 10.61 -24.28
CA THR A 175 3.03 11.37 -23.74
C THR A 175 1.80 10.49 -23.47
N PHE A 176 1.16 10.72 -22.32
CA PHE A 176 -0.02 9.98 -21.87
C PHE A 176 -1.17 10.94 -21.51
N ASP A 177 -2.41 10.45 -21.59
CA ASP A 177 -3.58 11.21 -21.15
C ASP A 177 -3.73 11.18 -19.62
N ALA A 178 -3.24 10.11 -18.97
CA ALA A 178 -3.23 9.95 -17.52
C ALA A 178 -1.99 9.17 -17.04
N VAL A 179 -1.64 9.36 -15.77
CA VAL A 179 -0.56 8.63 -15.09
C VAL A 179 -1.06 8.10 -13.76
N VAL A 180 -0.78 6.83 -13.47
CA VAL A 180 -1.00 6.21 -12.17
C VAL A 180 0.34 5.81 -11.57
N VAL A 181 0.64 6.31 -10.37
CA VAL A 181 1.91 6.06 -9.68
C VAL A 181 1.74 4.86 -8.74
N CYS A 182 2.53 3.82 -8.94
CA CYS A 182 2.48 2.56 -8.20
C CYS A 182 3.87 2.09 -7.72
N VAL A 183 4.74 3.04 -7.34
CA VAL A 183 6.16 2.80 -7.03
C VAL A 183 6.43 2.16 -5.66
N GLY A 184 5.42 2.05 -4.81
CA GLY A 184 5.54 1.56 -3.43
C GLY A 184 6.20 2.58 -2.48
N ASN A 185 6.04 2.36 -1.19
CA ASN A 185 6.49 3.27 -0.11
C ASN A 185 7.33 2.57 0.96
N PHE A 186 7.71 1.31 0.75
CA PHE A 186 8.49 0.50 1.70
C PHE A 186 9.94 0.31 1.27
N SER A 187 10.55 1.32 0.64
CA SER A 187 11.96 1.27 0.17
C SER A 187 12.80 2.49 0.56
N LEU A 188 12.22 3.55 1.13
CA LEU A 188 12.99 4.69 1.64
C LEU A 188 12.97 4.66 3.17
N PRO A 189 14.07 4.25 3.82
CA PRO A 189 14.16 4.19 5.27
C PRO A 189 13.80 5.50 5.98
N ARG A 190 13.13 5.39 7.14
CA ARG A 190 13.05 6.48 8.11
C ARG A 190 13.92 6.11 9.29
N VAL A 191 15.01 6.83 9.52
CA VAL A 191 15.96 6.56 10.61
C VAL A 191 15.59 7.39 11.84
N ALA A 192 15.76 6.83 13.04
CA ALA A 192 15.53 7.55 14.30
C ALA A 192 16.71 8.48 14.62
N GLU A 193 16.40 9.67 15.10
CA GLU A 193 17.40 10.55 15.71
C GLU A 193 17.69 10.08 17.13
N ILE A 194 18.97 9.88 17.45
CA ILE A 194 19.42 9.37 18.75
C ILE A 194 20.52 10.29 19.28
N PRO A 195 20.36 10.91 20.47
CA PRO A 195 21.40 11.76 21.04
C PRO A 195 22.71 11.00 21.27
N GLY A 196 23.83 11.55 20.79
CA GLY A 196 25.18 10.97 20.94
C GLY A 196 25.57 9.94 19.87
N ILE A 197 24.70 9.69 18.88
CA ILE A 197 24.88 8.62 17.90
C ILE A 197 26.12 8.75 17.02
N ASP A 198 26.56 9.98 16.73
CA ASP A 198 27.75 10.25 15.91
C ASP A 198 29.05 9.75 16.56
N GLU A 199 29.06 9.60 17.89
CA GLU A 199 30.22 9.19 18.67
C GLU A 199 30.12 7.73 19.18
N TRP A 200 28.97 7.07 18.99
CA TRP A 200 28.75 5.70 19.43
C TRP A 200 29.44 4.70 18.49
N PRO A 201 30.25 3.76 19.00
CA PRO A 201 31.16 2.95 18.18
C PRO A 201 30.53 1.72 17.52
N GLY A 202 29.27 1.38 17.84
CA GLY A 202 28.63 0.17 17.36
C GLY A 202 28.07 0.30 15.94
N GLU A 203 27.47 -0.79 15.46
CA GLU A 203 26.90 -0.85 14.11
C GLU A 203 25.46 -0.33 14.10
N GLN A 204 25.11 0.44 13.06
CA GLN A 204 23.72 0.84 12.81
C GLN A 204 23.23 0.24 11.49
N MET A 205 21.97 -0.19 11.47
CA MET A 205 21.32 -0.69 10.26
C MET A 205 19.82 -0.38 10.29
N HIS A 206 19.22 -0.11 9.13
CA HIS A 206 17.77 -0.07 8.99
C HIS A 206 17.21 -1.45 8.60
N SER A 207 15.99 -1.78 9.04
CA SER A 207 15.31 -3.04 8.71
C SER A 207 15.16 -3.31 7.21
N HIS A 208 15.27 -2.26 6.38
CA HIS A 208 15.33 -2.35 4.92
C HIS A 208 16.48 -3.26 4.43
N ASN A 209 17.62 -3.20 5.12
CA ASN A 209 18.83 -3.96 4.80
C ASN A 209 18.97 -5.26 5.60
N TYR A 210 18.02 -5.57 6.49
CA TYR A 210 18.00 -6.85 7.19
C TYR A 210 17.64 -7.99 6.22
N ARG A 211 18.37 -9.11 6.27
CA ARG A 211 18.15 -10.28 5.38
C ARG A 211 18.05 -11.62 6.11
N SER A 212 18.78 -11.78 7.21
CA SER A 212 18.77 -13.00 8.02
C SER A 212 19.35 -12.70 9.41
N PRO A 213 19.11 -13.57 10.41
CA PRO A 213 19.56 -13.32 11.78
C PRO A 213 21.02 -13.68 12.03
N GLU A 214 21.66 -14.52 11.20
CA GLU A 214 23.01 -15.05 11.44
C GLU A 214 24.10 -13.98 11.69
N PRO A 215 24.12 -12.80 11.01
CA PRO A 215 25.08 -11.74 11.29
C PRO A 215 25.01 -11.16 12.72
N PHE A 216 23.92 -11.41 13.44
CA PHE A 216 23.69 -10.95 14.80
C PHE A 216 24.05 -11.99 15.86
N ARG A 217 24.62 -13.14 15.46
CA ARG A 217 24.93 -14.22 16.37
C ARG A 217 25.84 -13.77 17.50
N GLY A 218 25.37 -13.95 18.74
CA GLY A 218 26.12 -13.60 19.95
C GLY A 218 26.27 -12.08 20.21
N LYS A 219 25.62 -11.22 19.41
CA LYS A 219 25.60 -9.76 19.61
C LYS A 219 24.49 -9.33 20.56
N VAL A 220 24.67 -8.21 21.25
CA VAL A 220 23.62 -7.46 21.97
C VAL A 220 22.99 -6.46 20.99
N VAL A 221 21.69 -6.62 20.73
CA VAL A 221 20.99 -5.88 19.68
C VAL A 221 19.88 -5.01 20.26
N VAL A 222 19.86 -3.73 19.90
CA VAL A 222 18.73 -2.85 20.15
C VAL A 222 17.85 -2.78 18.91
N VAL A 223 16.56 -3.06 19.04
CA VAL A 223 15.57 -2.91 17.96
C VAL A 223 14.70 -1.69 18.26
N ILE A 224 14.74 -0.67 17.40
CA ILE A 224 13.93 0.55 17.56
C ILE A 224 12.63 0.41 16.80
N GLY A 225 11.51 0.38 17.52
CA GLY A 225 10.16 0.21 16.98
C GLY A 225 9.63 -1.21 17.12
N TYR A 226 8.34 -1.33 17.45
CA TYR A 226 7.67 -2.61 17.74
C TYR A 226 6.34 -2.75 16.98
N SER A 227 6.37 -2.39 15.70
CA SER A 227 5.31 -2.71 14.71
C SER A 227 5.76 -3.92 13.86
N SER A 228 5.13 -4.19 12.72
CA SER A 228 5.35 -5.40 11.90
C SER A 228 6.82 -5.83 11.77
N SER A 229 7.72 -4.97 11.28
CA SER A 229 9.14 -5.33 11.10
C SER A 229 9.88 -5.53 12.42
N GLY A 230 9.70 -4.62 13.38
CA GLY A 230 10.39 -4.71 14.67
C GLY A 230 9.99 -5.96 15.45
N THR A 231 8.70 -6.29 15.43
CA THR A 231 8.17 -7.49 16.06
C THR A 231 8.69 -8.77 15.39
N ASP A 232 8.59 -8.89 14.07
CA ASP A 232 8.97 -10.12 13.35
C ASP A 232 10.49 -10.34 13.36
N ILE A 233 11.29 -9.27 13.17
CA ILE A 233 12.76 -9.39 13.21
C ILE A 233 13.24 -9.70 14.63
N SER A 234 12.63 -9.12 15.67
CA SER A 234 12.98 -9.45 17.06
C SER A 234 12.81 -10.94 17.34
N GLN A 235 11.80 -11.59 16.74
CA GLN A 235 11.61 -13.03 16.88
C GLN A 235 12.69 -13.85 16.16
N GLU A 236 13.12 -13.46 14.96
CA GLU A 236 14.21 -14.16 14.26
C GLU A 236 15.54 -14.10 15.00
N LEU A 237 15.74 -13.05 15.80
CA LEU A 237 16.93 -12.88 16.61
C LEU A 237 16.93 -13.79 17.85
N ILE A 238 15.77 -14.33 18.29
CA ILE A 238 15.68 -15.22 19.45
C ILE A 238 16.48 -16.50 19.17
N GLY A 239 17.36 -16.87 20.10
CA GLY A 239 18.27 -18.02 19.95
C GLY A 239 19.46 -17.77 19.00
N VAL A 240 19.57 -16.57 18.43
CA VAL A 240 20.71 -16.15 17.60
C VAL A 240 21.50 -15.03 18.27
N ALA A 241 20.86 -13.91 18.59
CA ALA A 241 21.45 -12.82 19.36
C ALA A 241 21.68 -13.24 20.82
N LYS A 242 22.64 -12.57 21.48
CA LYS A 242 22.92 -12.80 22.90
C LYS A 242 21.80 -12.19 23.77
N GLU A 243 21.47 -10.93 23.50
CA GLU A 243 20.45 -10.14 24.20
C GLU A 243 19.75 -9.24 23.18
N ILE A 244 18.44 -9.04 23.33
CA ILE A 244 17.60 -8.22 22.46
C ILE A 244 16.88 -7.19 23.32
N HIS A 245 17.06 -5.91 22.98
CA HIS A 245 16.45 -4.78 23.68
C HIS A 245 15.53 -4.01 22.73
N ILE A 246 14.23 -4.05 22.96
CA ILE A 246 13.24 -3.42 22.09
C ILE A 246 12.91 -2.04 22.65
N ALA A 247 13.23 -0.98 21.92
CA ALA A 247 12.88 0.39 22.28
C ALA A 247 11.58 0.81 21.59
N TRP A 248 10.53 1.11 22.37
CA TRP A 248 9.21 1.45 21.81
C TRP A 248 8.51 2.60 22.55
N LYS A 249 8.05 3.59 21.78
CA LYS A 249 7.39 4.81 22.28
C LYS A 249 6.12 4.55 23.12
N SER A 250 5.42 3.45 22.86
CA SER A 250 4.18 3.10 23.59
C SER A 250 4.36 1.89 24.49
N ALA A 251 5.61 1.57 24.89
CA ALA A 251 5.86 0.57 25.92
C ALA A 251 5.13 0.98 27.20
N LYS A 252 3.95 0.40 27.42
CA LYS A 252 3.22 0.49 28.68
C LYS A 252 3.78 -0.58 29.60
N THR A 253 4.02 -0.21 30.86
CA THR A 253 4.59 -1.09 31.89
C THR A 253 3.83 -2.40 32.04
N GLU A 254 2.53 -2.44 31.73
CA GLU A 254 1.63 -3.60 31.87
C GLU A 254 1.82 -4.71 30.81
N LEU A 255 2.41 -4.42 29.64
CA LEU A 255 2.76 -5.44 28.63
C LEU A 255 4.13 -6.09 28.90
N LEU A 256 4.92 -5.52 29.80
CA LEU A 256 6.25 -6.02 30.18
C LEU A 256 6.16 -7.34 30.95
N ASP A 257 5.05 -7.57 31.67
CA ASP A 257 4.92 -8.72 32.56
C ASP A 257 4.64 -10.04 31.82
N THR A 258 3.99 -10.02 30.65
CA THR A 258 3.57 -11.25 29.94
C THR A 258 4.58 -11.79 28.92
N GLN A 259 5.52 -10.98 28.44
CA GLN A 259 6.61 -11.42 27.54
C GLN A 259 7.96 -11.65 28.25
N SER A 260 8.01 -11.43 29.57
CA SER A 260 9.19 -11.59 30.43
C SER A 260 9.73 -13.02 30.55
N SER A 261 9.07 -14.02 29.95
CA SER A 261 9.41 -15.43 30.03
C SER A 261 10.44 -15.91 28.99
N ILE A 262 10.94 -15.02 28.11
CA ILE A 262 12.08 -15.33 27.23
C ILE A 262 13.32 -14.63 27.80
N ASN A 263 14.24 -15.40 28.38
CA ASN A 263 15.41 -14.92 29.14
C ASN A 263 16.36 -13.95 28.38
N SER A 264 16.13 -13.66 27.09
CA SER A 264 17.01 -12.85 26.24
C SER A 264 16.34 -11.63 25.60
N VAL A 265 15.06 -11.33 25.89
CA VAL A 265 14.35 -10.17 25.31
C VAL A 265 13.89 -9.22 26.41
N SER A 266 14.26 -7.95 26.30
CA SER A 266 13.83 -6.88 27.20
C SER A 266 13.10 -5.79 26.41
N LEU A 267 12.00 -5.27 26.95
CA LEU A 267 11.26 -4.16 26.37
C LEU A 267 11.54 -2.90 27.18
N HIS A 268 11.83 -1.81 26.48
CA HIS A 268 12.17 -0.52 27.05
C HIS A 268 11.31 0.59 26.44
N PRO A 269 11.11 1.70 27.17
CA PRO A 269 10.82 2.99 26.58
C PRO A 269 11.89 3.41 25.55
N MET A 270 11.75 4.60 24.97
CA MET A 270 12.69 5.07 23.97
C MET A 270 14.13 5.19 24.51
N ILE A 271 15.10 5.11 23.61
CA ILE A 271 16.50 5.44 23.91
C ILE A 271 16.56 6.93 24.31
N GLU A 272 17.23 7.21 25.43
CA GLU A 272 17.52 8.56 25.89
C GLU A 272 18.80 9.09 25.25
N SER A 273 19.89 8.29 25.28
CA SER A 273 21.17 8.65 24.67
C SER A 273 22.08 7.44 24.45
N VAL A 274 23.12 7.62 23.65
CA VAL A 274 24.18 6.64 23.43
C VAL A 274 25.56 7.28 23.63
N HIS A 275 26.55 6.47 24.00
CA HIS A 275 27.86 6.97 24.46
C HIS A 275 29.05 6.31 23.74
N LYS A 276 30.20 7.00 23.75
CA LYS A 276 31.48 6.55 23.14
C LYS A 276 32.00 5.20 23.59
N ASP A 277 31.60 4.76 24.78
CA ASP A 277 32.00 3.47 25.34
C ASP A 277 31.09 2.30 24.92
N GLY A 278 30.17 2.54 23.97
CA GLY A 278 29.25 1.53 23.45
C GLY A 278 27.95 1.40 24.23
N ARG A 279 27.76 2.17 25.32
CA ARG A 279 26.54 2.09 26.13
C ARG A 279 25.36 2.83 25.51
N VAL A 280 24.18 2.22 25.65
CA VAL A 280 22.87 2.78 25.32
C VAL A 280 22.10 2.97 26.62
N VAL A 281 21.56 4.17 26.81
CA VAL A 281 20.74 4.55 27.98
C VAL A 281 19.29 4.68 27.52
N PHE A 282 18.38 3.99 28.20
CA PHE A 282 16.94 4.06 27.96
C PHE A 282 16.27 5.00 28.98
N GLN A 283 15.09 5.52 28.64
CA GLN A 283 14.36 6.46 29.52
C GLN A 283 13.86 5.84 30.84
N ASP A 284 13.90 4.52 30.98
CA ASP A 284 13.63 3.82 32.24
C ASP A 284 14.87 3.77 33.16
N GLY A 285 16.01 4.34 32.73
CA GLY A 285 17.29 4.32 33.43
C GLY A 285 18.11 3.04 33.20
N CYS A 286 17.63 2.10 32.38
CA CYS A 286 18.41 0.92 32.00
C CYS A 286 19.61 1.34 31.14
N ILE A 287 20.76 0.72 31.38
CA ILE A 287 22.02 0.98 30.67
C ILE A 287 22.60 -0.34 30.21
N VAL A 288 22.84 -0.47 28.91
CA VAL A 288 23.31 -1.71 28.29
C VAL A 288 24.47 -1.41 27.34
N SER A 289 25.49 -2.27 27.30
CA SER A 289 26.52 -2.21 26.26
C SER A 289 26.02 -2.94 25.02
N VAL A 290 25.91 -2.23 23.90
CA VAL A 290 25.19 -2.69 22.71
C VAL A 290 26.15 -2.78 21.53
N ASP A 291 26.02 -3.83 20.73
CA ASP A 291 26.83 -4.04 19.53
C ASP A 291 26.14 -3.46 18.28
N VAL A 292 24.81 -3.59 18.18
CA VAL A 292 24.03 -3.20 17.00
C VAL A 292 22.76 -2.45 17.38
N ILE A 293 22.49 -1.33 16.69
CA ILE A 293 21.20 -0.65 16.69
C ILE A 293 20.50 -0.91 15.36
N LEU A 294 19.36 -1.59 15.41
CA LEU A 294 18.50 -1.90 14.27
C LEU A 294 17.27 -0.98 14.25
N HIS A 295 17.21 -0.10 13.26
CA HIS A 295 16.08 0.82 13.04
C HIS A 295 14.93 0.09 12.33
N CYS A 296 13.91 -0.30 13.08
CA CYS A 296 12.63 -0.84 12.59
C CYS A 296 11.56 0.26 12.59
N THR A 297 11.94 1.45 12.14
CA THR A 297 11.22 2.71 12.31
C THR A 297 10.34 3.08 11.11
N GLY A 298 10.15 2.14 10.20
CA GLY A 298 9.32 2.28 9.01
C GLY A 298 10.01 3.08 7.93
N TYR A 299 9.22 3.62 7.01
CA TYR A 299 9.73 4.21 5.78
C TYR A 299 9.24 5.64 5.67
N ALA A 300 10.07 6.50 5.08
CA ALA A 300 9.65 7.79 4.62
C ALA A 300 8.65 7.59 3.47
N THR A 301 7.53 8.29 3.54
CA THR A 301 6.66 8.43 2.39
C THR A 301 7.40 9.27 1.36
N VAL A 302 7.75 8.66 0.23
CA VAL A 302 7.96 9.45 -0.99
C VAL A 302 6.65 10.17 -1.29
N ASP A 303 6.70 11.41 -1.79
CA ASP A 303 5.53 12.18 -2.23
C ASP A 303 4.86 11.50 -3.45
N CYS A 304 4.37 10.28 -3.28
CA CYS A 304 3.85 9.37 -4.31
C CYS A 304 2.72 8.51 -3.74
N PHE A 305 1.70 8.30 -4.58
CA PHE A 305 0.30 8.11 -4.20
C PHE A 305 -0.12 6.66 -3.99
N ALA A 306 -1.26 6.53 -3.31
CA ALA A 306 -1.90 5.33 -2.78
C ALA A 306 -1.27 4.83 -1.48
N PHE A 307 -1.94 3.89 -0.83
CA PHE A 307 -1.50 3.14 0.34
C PHE A 307 -1.82 3.74 1.71
N SER A 308 -2.74 3.04 2.36
CA SER A 308 -2.82 2.95 3.81
C SER A 308 -1.76 2.00 4.32
N MET A 309 -0.96 2.46 5.28
CA MET A 309 0.14 1.71 5.90
C MET A 309 -0.30 0.45 6.67
N SER A 310 -1.62 0.29 6.88
CA SER A 310 -2.23 -0.76 7.71
C SER A 310 -3.44 -1.39 6.98
N ALA A 311 -3.26 -1.91 5.77
CA ALA A 311 -4.37 -2.45 4.96
C ALA A 311 -4.07 -3.81 4.36
N VAL A 312 -5.16 -4.52 4.01
CA VAL A 312 -5.17 -5.70 3.16
C VAL A 312 -4.97 -5.24 1.71
N PRO A 313 -3.77 -5.39 1.14
CA PRO A 313 -3.31 -4.51 0.06
C PRO A 313 -4.01 -4.77 -1.29
N LEU A 314 -4.11 -6.03 -1.72
CA LEU A 314 -4.58 -6.34 -3.08
C LEU A 314 -6.07 -6.02 -3.33
N PRO A 315 -7.04 -6.37 -2.44
CA PRO A 315 -8.42 -5.91 -2.58
C PRO A 315 -8.56 -4.40 -2.63
N LEU A 316 -7.71 -3.68 -1.88
CA LEU A 316 -7.72 -2.23 -1.87
C LEU A 316 -7.24 -1.67 -3.21
N PHE A 317 -6.14 -2.19 -3.79
CA PHE A 317 -5.66 -1.76 -5.10
C PHE A 317 -6.65 -2.09 -6.22
N GLU A 318 -7.37 -3.21 -6.10
CA GLU A 318 -8.43 -3.56 -7.04
C GLU A 318 -9.53 -2.50 -7.03
N LEU A 319 -10.05 -2.14 -5.85
CA LEU A 319 -11.11 -1.15 -5.76
C LEU A 319 -10.64 0.26 -6.15
N GLN A 320 -9.42 0.64 -5.77
CA GLN A 320 -8.82 1.92 -6.19
C GLN A 320 -8.58 1.96 -7.70
N GLY A 321 -8.05 0.88 -8.27
CA GLY A 321 -7.83 0.74 -9.71
C GLY A 321 -9.14 0.78 -10.50
N ASN A 322 -10.18 0.10 -10.02
CA ASN A 322 -11.50 0.13 -10.65
C ASN A 322 -12.13 1.53 -10.60
N TRP A 323 -11.97 2.22 -9.46
CA TRP A 323 -12.46 3.58 -9.30
C TRP A 323 -11.73 4.56 -10.24
N VAL A 324 -10.39 4.50 -10.30
CA VAL A 324 -9.59 5.32 -11.22
C VAL A 324 -9.94 5.04 -12.68
N ALA A 325 -10.08 3.77 -13.07
CA ALA A 325 -10.48 3.39 -14.42
C ALA A 325 -11.87 3.96 -14.76
N GLY A 326 -12.85 3.79 -13.86
CA GLY A 326 -14.20 4.34 -14.05
C GLY A 326 -14.21 5.87 -14.17
N VAL A 327 -13.32 6.57 -13.46
CA VAL A 327 -13.16 8.02 -13.62
C VAL A 327 -12.61 8.37 -15.00
N LEU A 328 -11.55 7.70 -15.44
CA LEU A 328 -10.92 7.97 -16.73
C LEU A 328 -11.81 7.63 -17.93
N SER A 329 -12.72 6.66 -17.77
CA SER A 329 -13.71 6.28 -18.77
C SER A 329 -14.96 7.16 -18.78
N ASN A 330 -15.06 8.11 -17.84
CA ASN A 330 -16.26 8.90 -17.53
C ASN A 330 -17.45 8.07 -17.01
N ARG A 331 -17.25 6.80 -16.63
CA ARG A 331 -18.26 5.99 -15.93
C ARG A 331 -18.56 6.54 -14.53
N ILE A 332 -17.55 7.12 -13.88
CA ILE A 332 -17.62 7.70 -12.55
C ILE A 332 -17.28 9.18 -12.66
N ALA A 333 -18.21 10.05 -12.30
CA ALA A 333 -17.96 11.48 -12.24
C ALA A 333 -17.15 11.85 -10.99
N LEU A 334 -16.13 12.70 -11.16
CA LEU A 334 -15.51 13.37 -10.03
C LEU A 334 -16.36 14.59 -9.59
N PRO A 335 -16.34 14.94 -8.30
CA PRO A 335 -16.81 16.25 -7.86
C PRO A 335 -16.02 17.37 -8.53
N SER A 336 -16.49 18.61 -8.38
CA SER A 336 -15.71 19.78 -8.78
C SER A 336 -14.38 19.85 -8.02
N LYS A 337 -13.40 20.57 -8.59
CA LYS A 337 -12.11 20.80 -7.94
C LYS A 337 -12.30 21.46 -6.56
N GLU A 338 -13.24 22.39 -6.45
CA GLU A 338 -13.54 23.12 -5.23
C GLU A 338 -14.09 22.20 -4.14
N GLU A 339 -15.00 21.29 -4.49
CA GLU A 339 -15.55 20.28 -3.59
C GLU A 339 -14.48 19.31 -3.11
N MET A 340 -13.64 18.80 -4.02
CA MET A 340 -12.53 17.91 -3.65
C MET A 340 -11.54 18.60 -2.70
N LEU A 341 -11.19 19.86 -2.96
CA LEU A 341 -10.33 20.63 -2.06
C LEU A 341 -11.00 20.92 -0.70
N ALA A 342 -12.32 21.12 -0.68
CA ALA A 342 -13.07 21.30 0.57
C ALA A 342 -13.08 20.01 1.41
N ASP A 343 -13.27 18.85 0.78
CA ASP A 343 -13.22 17.53 1.44
C ASP A 343 -11.85 17.31 2.09
N VAL A 344 -10.76 17.58 1.36
CA VAL A 344 -9.39 17.47 1.88
C VAL A 344 -9.14 18.40 3.06
N ARG A 345 -9.60 19.66 2.98
CA ARG A 345 -9.48 20.62 4.10
C ARG A 345 -10.26 20.15 5.33
N ALA A 346 -11.48 19.65 5.14
CA ALA A 346 -12.30 19.13 6.23
C ALA A 346 -11.63 17.90 6.89
N PHE A 347 -11.05 17.01 6.09
CA PHE A 347 -10.30 15.86 6.58
C PHE A 347 -9.07 16.28 7.41
N TYR A 348 -8.26 17.22 6.93
CA TYR A 348 -7.11 17.71 7.69
C TYR A 348 -7.51 18.43 8.99
N ALA A 349 -8.61 19.20 8.96
CA ALA A 349 -9.15 19.83 10.17
C ALA A 349 -9.61 18.78 11.20
N ALA A 350 -10.26 17.70 10.75
CA ALA A 350 -10.67 16.60 11.63
C ALA A 350 -9.45 15.84 12.20
N LEU A 351 -8.42 15.59 11.39
CA LEU A 351 -7.17 14.99 11.84
C LEU A 351 -6.50 15.85 12.91
N GLU A 352 -6.38 17.16 12.68
CA GLU A 352 -5.80 18.10 13.64
C GLU A 352 -6.61 18.15 14.95
N ALA A 353 -7.95 18.22 14.86
CA ALA A 353 -8.83 18.19 16.02
C ALA A 353 -8.71 16.90 16.85
N SER A 354 -8.41 15.77 16.21
CA SER A 354 -8.19 14.49 16.89
C SER A 354 -6.79 14.37 17.55
N GLY A 355 -5.89 15.33 17.32
CA GLY A 355 -4.50 15.26 17.77
C GLY A 355 -3.66 14.20 17.05
N LYS A 356 -4.17 13.61 15.96
CA LYS A 356 -3.46 12.59 15.18
C LYS A 356 -2.29 13.24 14.41
N PRO A 357 -1.04 12.76 14.58
CA PRO A 357 0.11 13.31 13.88
C PRO A 357 -0.02 13.22 12.34
N LYS A 358 0.49 14.23 11.63
CA LYS A 358 0.43 14.31 10.15
C LYS A 358 1.05 13.10 9.42
N HIS A 359 2.07 12.48 9.98
CA HIS A 359 2.67 11.28 9.35
C HIS A 359 1.75 10.05 9.39
N LEU A 360 0.63 10.10 10.13
CA LEU A 360 -0.41 9.06 10.17
C LEU A 360 -1.65 9.45 9.34
N THR A 361 -1.58 10.51 8.53
CA THR A 361 -2.68 10.97 7.67
C THR A 361 -3.26 9.84 6.79
N HIS A 362 -2.42 8.93 6.31
CA HIS A 362 -2.85 7.84 5.43
C HIS A 362 -3.16 6.53 6.16
N GLU A 363 -3.02 6.48 7.49
CA GLU A 363 -3.37 5.28 8.25
C GLU A 363 -4.90 5.18 8.39
N LEU A 364 -5.51 4.25 7.65
CA LEU A 364 -6.97 4.06 7.67
C LEU A 364 -7.46 3.39 8.96
N GLY A 365 -6.69 2.46 9.55
CA GLY A 365 -7.08 1.74 10.78
C GLY A 365 -8.53 1.23 10.72
N ASP A 366 -9.32 1.61 11.72
CA ASP A 366 -10.75 1.24 11.86
C ASP A 366 -11.65 1.79 10.73
N SER A 367 -11.18 2.78 9.97
CA SER A 367 -11.92 3.33 8.83
C SER A 367 -11.77 2.51 7.55
N LEU A 368 -10.87 1.51 7.52
CA LEU A 368 -10.61 0.70 6.32
C LEU A 368 -11.89 0.05 5.76
N PRO A 369 -12.75 -0.62 6.55
CA PRO A 369 -13.97 -1.23 6.01
C PRO A 369 -14.93 -0.20 5.40
N ALA A 370 -15.06 0.97 6.02
CA ALA A 370 -15.92 2.04 5.52
C ALA A 370 -15.39 2.60 4.18
N TYR A 371 -14.07 2.79 4.07
CA TYR A 371 -13.44 3.23 2.84
C TYR A 371 -13.56 2.20 1.71
N MET A 372 -13.36 0.92 2.00
CA MET A 372 -13.54 -0.17 1.04
C MET A 372 -14.98 -0.25 0.54
N ASN A 373 -15.97 -0.13 1.45
CA ASN A 373 -17.38 -0.11 1.08
C ASN A 373 -17.76 1.13 0.26
N TRP A 374 -17.19 2.30 0.58
CA TRP A 374 -17.38 3.51 -0.23
C TRP A 374 -16.86 3.30 -1.65
N LEU A 375 -15.61 2.84 -1.81
CA LEU A 375 -15.05 2.54 -3.13
C LEU A 375 -15.90 1.52 -3.90
N ALA A 376 -16.28 0.42 -3.25
CA ALA A 376 -17.11 -0.62 -3.85
C ALA A 376 -18.45 -0.05 -4.34
N ALA A 377 -19.14 0.73 -3.51
CA ALA A 377 -20.40 1.36 -3.88
C ALA A 377 -20.23 2.33 -5.07
N THR A 378 -19.21 3.19 -5.06
CA THR A 378 -18.91 4.10 -6.17
C THR A 378 -18.58 3.37 -7.47
N CYS A 379 -17.95 2.20 -7.36
CA CYS A 379 -17.59 1.36 -8.50
C CYS A 379 -18.72 0.47 -9.01
N GLY A 380 -19.85 0.38 -8.29
CA GLY A 380 -20.91 -0.61 -8.57
C GLY A 380 -20.46 -2.05 -8.31
N ARG A 381 -19.57 -2.27 -7.34
CA ARG A 381 -19.04 -3.58 -6.94
C ARG A 381 -19.69 -4.07 -5.65
N PRO A 382 -19.70 -5.39 -5.38
CA PRO A 382 -20.17 -5.93 -4.10
C PRO A 382 -19.43 -5.28 -2.91
N ALA A 383 -20.14 -5.09 -1.81
CA ALA A 383 -19.56 -4.57 -0.56
C ALA A 383 -18.40 -5.45 -0.08
N TYR A 384 -17.52 -4.89 0.75
CA TYR A 384 -16.38 -5.60 1.35
C TYR A 384 -16.88 -6.74 2.23
N GLU A 385 -16.32 -7.95 2.03
CA GLU A 385 -16.83 -9.19 2.61
C GLU A 385 -16.76 -9.18 4.14
N GLU A 386 -17.80 -9.68 4.81
CA GLU A 386 -17.85 -9.65 6.29
C GLU A 386 -16.82 -10.59 6.92
N TRP A 387 -16.70 -11.84 6.41
CA TRP A 387 -15.69 -12.78 6.87
C TRP A 387 -14.27 -12.20 6.78
N ARG A 388 -14.01 -11.34 5.78
CA ARG A 388 -12.70 -10.71 5.57
C ARG A 388 -12.41 -9.65 6.62
N LYS A 389 -13.43 -8.91 7.08
CA LYS A 389 -13.31 -7.98 8.22
C LYS A 389 -13.05 -8.75 9.51
N GLU A 390 -13.88 -9.75 9.79
CA GLU A 390 -13.79 -10.57 11.00
C GLU A 390 -12.45 -11.31 11.07
N MET A 391 -11.96 -11.86 9.95
CA MET A 391 -10.70 -12.58 9.89
C MET A 391 -9.50 -11.64 10.06
N TYR A 392 -9.57 -10.39 9.57
CA TYR A 392 -8.55 -9.38 9.84
C TYR A 392 -8.48 -9.04 11.34
N ILE A 393 -9.63 -8.87 11.98
CA ILE A 393 -9.72 -8.62 13.43
C ILE A 393 -9.18 -9.82 14.21
N ALA A 394 -9.65 -11.04 13.91
CA ALA A 394 -9.21 -12.27 14.55
C ALA A 394 -7.71 -12.51 14.40
N THR A 395 -7.15 -12.25 13.21
CA THR A 395 -5.70 -12.33 12.95
C THR A 395 -4.92 -11.36 13.81
N ASN A 396 -5.38 -10.11 13.94
CA ASN A 396 -4.68 -9.11 14.76
C ASN A 396 -4.78 -9.42 16.25
N ILE A 397 -5.93 -9.90 16.74
CA ILE A 397 -6.08 -10.37 18.12
C ILE A 397 -5.13 -11.54 18.38
N ASN A 398 -5.09 -12.53 17.48
CA ASN A 398 -4.22 -13.70 17.63
C ASN A 398 -2.73 -13.32 17.58
N ARG A 399 -2.34 -12.39 16.69
CA ARG A 399 -0.97 -11.89 16.60
C ARG A 399 -0.53 -11.16 17.87
N LEU A 400 -1.43 -10.40 18.51
CA LEU A 400 -1.13 -9.74 19.78
C LEU A 400 -1.03 -10.72 20.95
N ALA A 401 -1.86 -11.77 20.96
CA ALA A 401 -1.89 -12.75 22.04
C ALA A 401 -0.79 -13.82 21.94
N ASN A 402 -0.48 -14.28 20.72
CA ASN A 402 0.32 -15.47 20.44
C ASN A 402 1.38 -15.17 19.38
N LEU A 403 2.22 -14.18 19.62
CA LEU A 403 3.13 -13.65 18.59
C LEU A 403 4.04 -14.72 17.95
N GLU A 404 4.48 -15.73 18.70
CA GLU A 404 5.35 -16.80 18.18
C GLU A 404 4.62 -17.83 17.32
N SER A 405 3.32 -18.05 17.57
CA SER A 405 2.57 -19.17 16.99
C SER A 405 1.35 -18.76 16.16
N PHE A 406 0.99 -17.48 16.09
CA PHE A 406 -0.24 -17.02 15.41
C PHE A 406 -0.36 -17.43 13.93
N ARG A 407 0.79 -17.71 13.28
CA ARG A 407 0.85 -18.14 11.88
C ARG A 407 0.58 -19.64 11.69
N ASP A 408 0.63 -20.41 12.77
CA ASP A 408 0.53 -21.87 12.77
C ASP A 408 -0.59 -22.38 13.70
N VAL A 409 -1.11 -21.52 14.59
CA VAL A 409 -2.22 -21.78 15.50
C VAL A 409 -3.24 -20.64 15.42
N TRP A 410 -4.48 -20.96 15.08
CA TRP A 410 -5.60 -20.03 14.98
C TRP A 410 -6.91 -20.72 15.38
N HIS A 411 -7.99 -19.94 15.55
CA HIS A 411 -9.29 -20.43 16.04
C HIS A 411 -10.46 -19.87 15.22
N ASP A 412 -10.22 -19.52 13.96
CA ASP A 412 -11.16 -18.89 13.03
C ASP A 412 -11.43 -19.75 11.78
N ASP A 413 -11.42 -21.08 11.93
CA ASP A 413 -11.67 -22.03 10.83
C ASP A 413 -13.04 -21.82 10.15
N GLU A 414 -14.04 -21.36 10.90
CA GLU A 414 -15.35 -20.99 10.36
C GLU A 414 -15.26 -19.80 9.37
N LEU A 415 -14.42 -18.81 9.65
CA LEU A 415 -14.19 -17.69 8.71
C LEU A 415 -13.45 -18.16 7.47
N SER A 416 -12.53 -19.12 7.63
CA SER A 416 -11.87 -19.75 6.49
C SER A 416 -12.90 -20.50 5.63
N ARG A 417 -13.79 -21.30 6.23
CA ARG A 417 -14.87 -21.97 5.51
C ARG A 417 -15.73 -21.00 4.70
N GLN A 418 -16.16 -19.89 5.31
CA GLN A 418 -16.93 -18.84 4.63
C GLN A 418 -16.17 -18.22 3.44
N ALA A 419 -14.87 -17.99 3.59
CA ALA A 419 -14.02 -17.50 2.51
C ALA A 419 -13.99 -18.47 1.32
N TYR A 420 -13.77 -19.77 1.57
CA TYR A 420 -13.72 -20.80 0.52
C TYR A 420 -15.08 -21.04 -0.15
N GLU A 421 -16.19 -20.90 0.57
CA GLU A 421 -17.53 -20.89 -0.03
C GLU A 421 -17.69 -19.75 -1.04
N GLU A 422 -17.19 -18.56 -0.71
CA GLU A 422 -17.21 -17.44 -1.64
C GLU A 422 -16.26 -17.65 -2.83
N PHE A 423 -15.06 -18.19 -2.58
CA PHE A 423 -14.08 -18.48 -3.63
C PHE A 423 -14.58 -19.48 -4.67
N SER A 424 -15.45 -20.42 -4.27
CA SER A 424 -16.03 -21.42 -5.17
C SER A 424 -16.80 -20.83 -6.37
N LYS A 425 -17.27 -19.57 -6.23
CA LYS A 425 -17.96 -18.81 -7.28
C LYS A 425 -17.04 -18.43 -8.44
N PHE A 426 -15.74 -18.32 -8.18
CA PHE A 426 -14.74 -17.92 -9.19
C PHE A 426 -14.09 -19.14 -9.84
N THR A 427 -13.93 -20.25 -9.11
CA THR A 427 -13.34 -21.51 -9.63
C THR A 427 -14.28 -22.29 -10.56
N THR A 428 -15.58 -22.04 -10.52
CA THR A 428 -16.57 -22.77 -11.36
C THR A 428 -16.69 -22.23 -12.78
N ASN A 429 -16.26 -20.99 -13.04
CA ASN A 429 -16.30 -20.37 -14.37
C ASN A 429 -15.15 -20.80 -15.31
N GLU A 430 -14.02 -21.29 -14.78
CA GLU A 430 -12.91 -21.81 -15.60
C GLU A 430 -13.27 -23.12 -16.31
N ARG A 431 -14.11 -23.98 -15.70
CA ARG A 431 -14.56 -25.23 -16.33
C ARG A 431 -15.58 -25.01 -17.44
N SER A 432 -16.36 -23.92 -17.42
CA SER A 432 -17.35 -23.62 -18.45
C SER A 432 -16.74 -22.87 -19.64
N GLN A 433 -15.69 -22.05 -19.45
CA GLN A 433 -15.02 -21.34 -20.54
C GLN A 433 -13.99 -22.19 -21.31
N ASN A 434 -13.35 -23.17 -20.67
CA ASN A 434 -12.42 -24.07 -21.37
C ASN A 434 -13.09 -25.05 -22.35
N ASN A 435 -14.42 -25.22 -22.30
CA ASN A 435 -15.16 -26.01 -23.29
C ASN A 435 -15.67 -25.21 -24.50
N SER A 436 -15.52 -23.87 -24.50
CA SER A 436 -16.00 -23.02 -25.60
C SER A 436 -14.91 -22.45 -26.52
N HIS A 437 -13.63 -22.68 -26.22
CA HIS A 437 -12.51 -22.13 -27.00
C HIS A 437 -11.90 -23.08 -28.06
N MET A 438 -12.39 -24.32 -28.19
CA MET A 438 -12.11 -25.15 -29.37
C MET A 438 -13.24 -24.99 -30.40
N ASN A 439 -13.19 -23.89 -31.15
CA ASN A 439 -13.68 -23.71 -32.53
C ASN A 439 -14.03 -22.24 -32.73
N ILE A 440 -13.15 -21.48 -33.37
CA ILE A 440 -13.45 -20.57 -34.49
C ILE A 440 -12.10 -20.20 -35.12
N SER A 441 -11.88 -20.77 -36.30
CA SER A 441 -10.81 -20.41 -37.23
C SER A 441 -11.29 -19.29 -38.15
N SER A 442 -10.35 -18.41 -38.52
CA SER A 442 -10.25 -17.63 -39.76
C SER A 442 -11.30 -16.57 -40.09
N SER A 443 -10.87 -15.30 -40.03
CA SER A 443 -10.69 -14.39 -41.18
C SER A 443 -11.01 -12.94 -40.80
N LEU A 444 -10.01 -12.06 -40.85
CA LEU A 444 -10.21 -10.61 -40.74
C LEU A 444 -9.38 -9.94 -41.84
N THR A 445 -10.09 -9.56 -42.89
CA THR A 445 -9.58 -8.84 -44.05
C THR A 445 -9.62 -7.34 -43.76
N LEU A 446 -8.47 -6.69 -43.87
CA LEU A 446 -8.30 -5.24 -43.85
C LEU A 446 -9.14 -4.55 -44.93
N ARG A 447 -9.88 -3.50 -44.56
CA ARG A 447 -10.28 -2.43 -45.47
C ARG A 447 -10.13 -1.06 -44.82
N SER A 448 -9.31 -0.24 -45.47
CA SER A 448 -9.21 1.20 -45.37
C SER A 448 -10.45 1.88 -45.95
N THR A 449 -10.86 3.03 -45.40
CA THR A 449 -11.18 4.27 -46.17
C THR A 449 -11.44 5.45 -45.24
N GLU A 450 -10.69 6.52 -45.52
CA GLU A 450 -11.09 7.93 -45.66
C GLU A 450 -11.80 8.69 -44.53
N GLY A 451 -11.31 9.91 -44.31
CA GLY A 451 -11.67 10.78 -43.22
C GLY A 451 -12.81 11.74 -43.52
N PHE A 452 -13.29 12.38 -42.46
CA PHE A 452 -14.01 13.64 -42.51
C PHE A 452 -13.56 14.52 -41.34
N LEU A 453 -13.16 15.74 -41.69
CA LEU A 453 -12.85 16.84 -40.78
C LEU A 453 -14.15 17.39 -40.19
N PHE A 454 -14.24 17.44 -38.86
CA PHE A 454 -15.15 18.34 -38.16
C PHE A 454 -14.36 19.11 -37.10
N HIS A 455 -14.39 20.43 -37.24
CA HIS A 455 -13.98 21.38 -36.20
C HIS A 455 -15.02 21.34 -35.07
N LEU A 456 -14.59 20.94 -33.88
CA LEU A 456 -15.32 21.16 -32.64
C LEU A 456 -14.33 21.64 -31.58
N GLU A 457 -14.56 22.87 -31.11
CA GLU A 457 -13.93 23.42 -29.91
C GLU A 457 -14.34 22.57 -28.69
N SER A 458 -13.38 22.00 -27.96
CA SER A 458 -13.69 21.39 -26.66
C SER A 458 -12.46 21.26 -25.73
N LEU A 459 -12.51 22.04 -24.65
CA LEU A 459 -12.14 21.80 -23.24
C LEU A 459 -10.85 21.00 -22.90
N PRO A 460 -9.89 21.58 -22.15
CA PRO A 460 -8.74 20.85 -21.63
C PRO A 460 -9.09 20.20 -20.28
N PHE A 461 -9.25 18.88 -20.25
CA PHE A 461 -9.19 18.11 -19.01
C PHE A 461 -8.13 17.02 -19.13
N SER A 462 -6.96 17.32 -18.57
CA SER A 462 -5.86 16.39 -18.37
C SER A 462 -5.82 16.04 -16.89
N ALA A 463 -6.25 14.82 -16.54
CA ALA A 463 -6.30 14.40 -15.15
C ALA A 463 -4.89 14.03 -14.67
N VAL A 464 -4.37 14.86 -13.78
CA VAL A 464 -3.16 14.59 -13.02
C VAL A 464 -3.54 14.20 -11.61
N PHE A 465 -3.18 12.98 -11.23
CA PHE A 465 -3.22 12.55 -9.85
C PHE A 465 -1.83 12.80 -9.21
N MET A 466 -1.52 14.06 -8.84
CA MET A 466 -0.37 14.47 -8.01
C MET A 466 -0.68 15.64 -7.03
N PHE A 467 -0.15 15.60 -5.80
CA PHE A 467 -0.26 16.61 -4.72
C PHE A 467 1.09 16.92 -4.03
N PHE A 468 1.32 18.19 -3.67
CA PHE A 468 2.45 18.69 -2.88
C PHE A 468 1.98 19.33 -1.56
N GLY A 469 2.83 19.33 -0.52
CA GLY A 469 2.64 20.11 0.70
C GLY A 469 3.94 20.70 1.26
N SER A 470 3.93 22.01 1.59
CA SER A 470 4.59 22.56 2.79
C SER A 470 4.26 24.04 3.01
N TYR A 471 3.97 24.41 4.26
CA TYR A 471 4.54 25.60 4.91
C TYR A 471 4.51 25.48 6.45
N HIS A 472 5.45 26.16 7.11
CA HIS A 472 5.84 26.02 8.52
C HIS A 472 5.55 27.30 9.34
N LYS A 473 5.51 27.14 10.69
CA LYS A 473 5.27 28.10 11.82
C LYS A 473 3.79 28.36 12.16
N GLY A 474 3.32 28.34 13.42
CA GLY A 474 3.96 28.23 14.74
C GLY A 474 2.93 27.94 15.85
N THR A 475 3.45 27.62 17.02
CA THR A 475 2.83 27.17 18.28
C THR A 475 1.68 28.01 18.87
N THR A 476 0.70 27.37 19.52
CA THR A 476 0.32 27.56 20.95
C THR A 476 -0.71 26.51 21.46
N ARG A 477 -0.61 26.18 22.76
CA ARG A 477 -1.41 25.22 23.57
C ARG A 477 -2.85 25.70 23.84
N SER A 478 -3.80 24.77 24.06
CA SER A 478 -4.43 24.45 25.38
C SER A 478 -5.82 23.80 25.28
N GLY A 479 -6.13 22.88 26.21
CA GLY A 479 -7.47 22.68 26.79
C GLY A 479 -8.35 21.59 26.17
N GLY A 480 -8.59 20.50 26.91
CA GLY A 480 -9.46 19.40 26.49
C GLY A 480 -10.94 19.63 26.79
N TYR A 481 -11.80 18.77 26.22
CA TYR A 481 -13.07 18.27 26.80
C TYR A 481 -13.57 17.07 25.98
N VAL A 482 -14.24 16.15 26.69
CA VAL A 482 -14.89 14.93 26.21
C VAL A 482 -16.25 15.27 25.58
N SER A 483 -16.59 14.75 24.39
CA SER A 483 -17.98 14.36 24.07
C SER A 483 -18.15 13.51 22.80
N ASN A 484 -18.84 12.37 22.99
CA ASN A 484 -19.89 11.74 22.18
C ASN A 484 -19.77 11.66 20.65
N TYR A 485 -19.59 10.42 20.21
CA TYR A 485 -19.71 9.92 18.85
C TYR A 485 -21.05 10.25 18.19
N SER A 486 -20.99 10.92 17.04
CA SER A 486 -21.98 10.76 15.98
C SER A 486 -21.21 10.53 14.67
N THR A 487 -21.39 9.35 14.10
CA THR A 487 -20.70 8.85 12.91
C THR A 487 -21.33 9.43 11.65
N GLN A 488 -20.82 10.57 11.21
CA GLN A 488 -20.92 11.04 9.82
C GLN A 488 -19.53 11.41 9.29
N ASN A 489 -18.57 10.50 9.42
CA ASN A 489 -17.35 10.58 8.59
C ASN A 489 -17.65 9.90 7.26
N ARG A 490 -18.10 10.71 6.28
CA ARG A 490 -18.10 10.32 4.88
C ARG A 490 -16.63 10.17 4.48
N GLY A 491 -16.15 8.92 4.48
CA GLY A 491 -14.76 8.59 4.19
C GLY A 491 -14.36 9.11 2.83
N CYS A 492 -13.34 9.98 2.85
CA CYS A 492 -12.54 10.49 1.74
C CYS A 492 -13.07 10.11 0.36
N CYS A 493 -13.82 11.02 -0.24
CA CYS A 493 -13.99 11.04 -1.68
C CYS A 493 -12.61 11.33 -2.26
N ALA A 494 -11.86 10.26 -2.52
CA ALA A 494 -10.82 10.25 -3.53
C ALA A 494 -9.86 11.44 -3.50
N VAL A 495 -8.71 11.21 -2.87
CA VAL A 495 -7.46 11.94 -3.07
C VAL A 495 -7.28 12.29 -4.58
N LEU A 496 -7.71 13.49 -5.03
CA LEU A 496 -7.02 14.41 -6.00
C LEU A 496 -7.87 15.43 -6.81
N ALA A 497 -7.50 16.72 -6.72
CA ALA A 497 -7.85 17.79 -7.67
C ALA A 497 -6.76 18.89 -7.78
N MET A 498 -6.41 19.28 -9.01
CA MET A 498 -5.16 19.93 -9.47
C MET A 498 -4.79 21.37 -9.06
N LYS A 499 -3.51 21.71 -9.37
CA LYS A 499 -2.77 22.99 -9.35
C LYS A 499 -3.35 24.12 -10.24
N GLY A 500 -2.91 25.36 -9.99
CA GLY A 500 -2.95 26.49 -10.92
C GLY A 500 -2.72 27.85 -10.24
N PHE A 501 -1.48 28.36 -10.24
CA PHE A 501 -1.10 29.68 -10.80
C PHE A 501 0.39 29.96 -10.58
N GLN A 502 1.08 30.18 -11.70
CA GLN A 502 2.30 30.97 -11.80
C GLN A 502 1.81 32.32 -12.33
N GLU A 503 1.82 33.36 -11.50
CA GLU A 503 1.93 34.79 -11.85
C GLU A 503 1.57 35.65 -10.62
N ASN A 504 2.37 36.71 -10.43
CA ASN A 504 2.27 37.79 -9.43
C ASN A 504 2.67 37.45 -7.99
N CYS A 505 3.96 37.61 -7.68
CA CYS A 505 4.46 38.79 -6.97
C CYS A 505 5.95 38.65 -6.63
N SER A 506 6.69 39.69 -7.03
CA SER A 506 7.85 40.27 -6.36
C SER A 506 7.81 40.23 -4.83
#